data_AF-A0A7W9AJ79-F1
#
_entry.id   AF-A0A7W9AJ79-F1
#
_cell.length_a   1.000
_cell.length_b   1.000
_cell.length_c   1.000
_cell.angle_alpha   90.00
_cell.angle_beta   90.00
_cell.angle_gamma   90.00
#
_symmetry.space_group_name_H-M   'P 1'
#
loop_
_entity.id
_entity.type
_entity.pdbx_description
1 polymer ?
#
loop_
_entity_poly.entity_id
_entity_poly.type
_entity_poly.pdbx_seq_one_letter_code
_entity_poly.pdbx_strand_id
1 'polypeptide(L)'
;MTDATAKPLSDHGKEAIEDTAALDVRDIVLRLQTQIANPVTRARIRVEQEVPEARRGPGWDRHWRELEAYLELPGEWPMAQDLD
;
A
#
# COMPACT_ATOMS: atom_id res chain seq x y z
N MET A 1 -23.40 -29.50 -57.82
CA MET A 1 -23.88 -28.84 -56.60
C MET A 1 -23.40 -29.67 -55.42
N THR A 2 -22.32 -29.28 -54.77
CA THR A 2 -21.82 -29.94 -53.55
C THR A 2 -21.94 -28.93 -52.42
N ASP A 3 -22.79 -29.28 -51.47
CA ASP A 3 -23.15 -28.49 -50.31
C ASP A 3 -21.99 -28.49 -49.29
N ALA A 4 -21.58 -27.30 -48.86
CA ALA A 4 -20.48 -27.10 -47.93
C ALA A 4 -21.04 -27.04 -46.50
N THR A 5 -20.97 -28.14 -45.77
CA THR A 5 -21.29 -28.18 -44.34
C THR A 5 -20.26 -27.35 -43.56
N ALA A 6 -20.63 -26.11 -43.23
CA ALA A 6 -19.91 -25.27 -42.28
C ALA A 6 -20.04 -25.86 -40.87
N LYS A 7 -18.92 -26.31 -40.31
CA LYS A 7 -18.79 -26.68 -38.90
C LYS A 7 -18.91 -25.41 -38.05
N PRO A 8 -19.80 -25.33 -37.05
CA PRO A 8 -19.79 -24.19 -36.14
C PRO A 8 -18.50 -24.26 -35.30
N LEU A 9 -17.71 -23.20 -35.42
CA LEU A 9 -16.52 -22.93 -34.63
C LEU A 9 -16.96 -22.85 -33.16
N SER A 10 -16.57 -23.84 -32.36
CA SER A 10 -16.88 -23.88 -30.93
C SER A 10 -16.47 -22.56 -30.28
N ASP A 11 -17.46 -21.90 -29.69
CA ASP A 11 -17.34 -20.76 -28.79
C ASP A 11 -16.49 -21.16 -27.56
N HIS A 12 -15.16 -21.11 -27.71
CA HIS A 12 -14.21 -21.15 -26.60
C HIS A 12 -13.95 -19.73 -26.09
N GLY A 13 -15.01 -18.91 -26.04
CA GLY A 13 -14.95 -17.50 -25.73
C GLY A 13 -15.42 -17.14 -24.34
N LYS A 14 -15.33 -18.01 -23.31
CA LYS A 14 -15.76 -17.62 -21.94
C LYS A 14 -15.00 -18.15 -20.73
N GLU A 15 -13.95 -18.96 -20.85
CA GLU A 15 -13.24 -19.47 -19.65
C GLU A 15 -11.74 -19.21 -19.75
N ALA A 16 -11.32 -17.95 -19.58
CA ALA A 16 -9.94 -17.59 -19.21
C ALA A 16 -9.79 -16.10 -18.80
N ILE A 17 -10.81 -15.49 -18.21
CA ILE A 17 -10.67 -14.16 -17.55
C ILE A 17 -11.20 -14.26 -16.13
N GLU A 18 -10.74 -15.26 -15.38
CA GLU A 18 -11.05 -15.39 -13.95
C GLU A 18 -9.81 -15.40 -13.06
N ASP A 19 -8.61 -15.28 -13.64
CA ASP A 19 -7.34 -15.26 -12.87
C ASP A 19 -6.72 -13.85 -12.78
N THR A 20 -7.45 -12.84 -13.25
CA THR A 20 -7.11 -11.42 -13.06
C THR A 20 -8.37 -10.61 -12.75
N ALA A 21 -9.36 -11.26 -12.14
CA ALA A 21 -10.47 -10.56 -11.53
C ALA A 21 -9.90 -9.83 -10.31
N ALA A 22 -9.59 -8.56 -10.55
CA ALA A 22 -9.43 -7.49 -9.57
C ALA A 22 -9.00 -7.97 -8.19
N LEU A 23 -7.77 -7.62 -7.77
CA LEU A 23 -7.54 -7.32 -6.35
C LEU A 23 -8.78 -6.59 -5.85
N ASP A 24 -9.58 -7.23 -4.98
CA ASP A 24 -10.89 -6.73 -4.60
C ASP A 24 -10.66 -5.27 -4.18
N VAL A 25 -11.48 -4.35 -4.68
CA VAL A 25 -11.36 -2.95 -4.28
C VAL A 25 -11.38 -2.88 -2.74
N ARG A 26 -12.12 -3.79 -2.08
CA ARG A 26 -12.05 -3.97 -0.63
C ARG A 26 -10.67 -4.40 -0.15
N ASP A 27 -10.00 -5.36 -0.77
CA ASP A 27 -8.64 -5.77 -0.39
C ASP A 27 -7.62 -4.64 -0.59
N ILE A 28 -7.75 -3.86 -1.66
CA ILE A 28 -6.91 -2.67 -1.89
C ILE A 28 -7.18 -1.63 -0.79
N VAL A 29 -8.44 -1.35 -0.49
CA VAL A 29 -8.84 -0.40 0.57
C VAL A 29 -8.40 -0.91 1.94
N LEU A 30 -8.56 -2.20 2.23
CA LEU A 30 -8.15 -2.82 3.49
C LEU A 30 -6.63 -2.77 3.63
N ARG A 31 -5.88 -2.95 2.54
CA ARG A 31 -4.42 -2.78 2.49
C ARG A 31 -3.99 -1.32 2.69
N LEU A 32 -4.75 -0.38 2.14
CA LEU A 32 -4.52 1.06 2.37
C LEU A 32 -4.91 1.48 3.79
N GLN A 33 -5.88 0.81 4.41
CA GLN A 33 -6.31 1.00 5.80
C GLN A 33 -5.40 0.28 6.81
N THR A 34 -4.75 -0.83 6.44
CA THR A 34 -3.60 -1.41 7.16
C THR A 34 -2.33 -0.58 6.95
N GLN A 35 -2.52 0.74 6.85
CA GLN A 35 -1.49 1.72 7.09
C GLN A 35 -0.78 1.35 8.37
N ILE A 36 0.54 1.25 8.29
CA ILE A 36 1.40 1.46 9.45
C ILE A 36 0.86 2.72 10.12
N ALA A 37 0.18 2.55 11.26
CA ALA A 37 -0.60 3.61 11.89
C ALA A 37 0.29 4.81 12.20
N ASN A 38 1.57 4.53 12.44
CA ASN A 38 2.60 5.52 12.64
C ASN A 38 3.25 5.95 11.31
N PRO A 39 2.95 7.15 10.77
CA PRO A 39 3.58 7.66 9.55
C PRO A 39 5.11 7.77 9.67
N VAL A 40 5.67 7.91 10.88
CA VAL A 40 7.12 7.94 11.11
C VAL A 40 7.74 6.57 10.84
N THR A 41 7.14 5.48 11.32
CA THR A 41 7.63 4.13 11.04
C THR A 41 7.66 3.85 9.53
N ARG A 42 6.65 4.33 8.78
CA ARG A 42 6.65 4.23 7.30
C ARG A 42 7.78 5.03 6.67
N ALA A 43 8.06 6.24 7.18
CA ALA A 43 9.17 7.05 6.69
C ALA A 43 10.52 6.39 7.00
N ARG A 44 10.69 5.85 8.21
CA ARG A 44 11.89 5.12 8.65
C ARG A 44 12.26 4.01 7.68
N ILE A 45 11.31 3.14 7.32
CA ILE A 45 11.54 2.03 6.39
C ILE A 45 12.10 2.53 5.04
N ARG A 46 11.53 3.61 4.49
CA ARG A 46 12.01 4.18 3.22
C ARG A 46 13.41 4.76 3.36
N VAL A 47 13.68 5.48 4.45
CA VAL A 47 15.02 6.07 4.68
C VAL A 47 16.06 4.99 4.89
N GLU A 48 15.74 3.90 5.60
CA GLU A 48 16.67 2.81 5.84
C GLU A 48 17.04 2.03 4.56
N GLN A 49 16.19 2.05 3.52
CA GLN A 49 16.52 1.53 2.19
C GLN A 49 17.58 2.38 1.48
N GLU A 50 17.54 3.70 1.66
CA GLU A 50 18.46 4.65 1.04
C GLU A 50 19.74 4.86 1.87
N VAL A 51 19.65 4.68 3.19
CA VAL A 51 20.73 4.92 4.16
C VAL A 51 21.13 3.60 4.84
N PRO A 52 22.14 2.90 4.28
CA PRO A 52 22.65 1.67 4.88
C PRO A 52 23.31 1.95 6.24
N GLU A 53 23.41 0.92 7.07
CA GLU A 53 23.89 1.01 8.46
C GLU A 53 25.23 1.73 8.61
N ALA A 54 26.17 1.49 7.69
CA ALA A 54 27.49 2.13 7.70
C ALA A 54 27.45 3.68 7.58
N ARG A 55 26.32 4.24 7.13
CA ARG A 55 26.12 5.69 6.97
C ARG A 55 25.23 6.30 8.07
N ARG A 56 24.75 5.48 9.02
CA ARG A 56 23.90 5.94 10.11
C ARG A 56 24.77 6.52 11.22
N GLY A 57 24.49 7.75 11.60
CA GLY A 57 25.23 8.44 12.65
C GLY A 57 24.85 7.99 14.06
N PRO A 58 25.60 8.41 15.09
CA PRO A 58 25.24 8.21 16.48
C PRO A 58 23.81 8.71 16.77
N GLY A 59 23.03 7.91 17.48
CA GLY A 59 21.66 8.28 17.87
C GLY A 59 20.59 8.04 16.80
N TRP A 60 20.92 7.45 15.65
CA TRP A 60 19.97 7.13 14.57
C TRP A 60 18.71 6.41 15.09
N ASP A 61 18.88 5.28 15.77
CA ASP A 61 17.74 4.49 16.26
C ASP A 61 16.96 5.19 17.37
N ARG A 62 17.66 5.93 18.23
CA ARG A 62 17.06 6.71 19.31
C ARG A 62 16.15 7.80 18.73
N HIS A 63 16.63 8.52 17.71
CA HIS A 63 15.88 9.57 17.05
C HIS A 63 14.59 9.05 16.42
N TRP A 64 14.67 7.94 15.67
CA TRP A 64 13.48 7.32 15.10
C TRP A 64 12.48 6.86 16.16
N ARG A 65 12.94 6.22 17.25
CA ARG A 65 12.07 5.80 18.36
C ARG A 65 11.37 6.97 19.05
N GLU A 66 12.06 8.10 19.24
CA GLU A 66 11.46 9.31 19.82
C GLU A 66 10.33 9.85 18.94
N LEU A 67 10.55 9.92 17.62
CA LEU A 67 9.54 10.35 16.66
C LEU A 67 8.34 9.40 16.62
N GLU A 68 8.58 8.09 16.71
CA GLU A 68 7.51 7.09 16.77
C GLU A 68 6.66 7.27 18.03
N ALA A 69 7.30 7.46 19.19
CA ALA A 69 6.62 7.65 20.47
C ALA A 69 5.73 8.90 20.52
N TYR A 70 6.11 10.00 19.86
CA TYR A 70 5.28 11.22 19.81
C TYR A 70 3.93 11.02 19.12
N LEU A 71 3.80 10.00 18.26
CA LEU A 71 2.56 9.70 17.54
C LEU A 71 1.75 8.56 18.18
N GLU A 72 2.38 7.75 19.03
CA GLU A 72 1.69 6.71 19.80
C GLU A 72 0.96 7.28 21.02
N LEU A 73 1.40 8.43 21.53
CA LEU A 73 0.68 9.19 22.55
C LEU A 73 -0.44 10.00 21.89
N PRO A 74 -1.72 9.80 22.27
CA PRO A 74 -2.82 10.65 21.81
C PRO A 74 -2.68 12.03 22.47
N GLY A 75 -1.79 12.86 21.93
CA GLY A 75 -1.74 14.29 22.19
C GLY A 75 -2.54 15.00 21.11
N GLU A 76 -3.67 15.58 21.48
CA GLU A 76 -4.38 16.51 20.61
C GLU A 76 -3.41 17.65 20.25
N TRP A 77 -3.08 17.75 18.97
CA TRP A 77 -2.45 18.95 18.45
C TRP A 77 -3.51 20.05 18.57
N PRO A 78 -3.26 21.17 19.28
CA PRO A 78 -4.12 22.32 19.15
C PRO A 78 -3.98 22.76 17.69
N MET A 79 -4.92 22.31 16.85
CA MET A 79 -5.17 22.91 15.56
C MET A 79 -5.29 24.39 15.86
N ALA A 80 -4.39 25.19 15.28
CA ALA A 80 -4.43 26.64 15.41
C ALA A 80 -5.86 27.06 15.06
N GLN A 81 -6.66 27.36 16.08
CA GLN A 81 -7.98 27.90 15.90
C GLN A 81 -7.77 29.21 15.18
N ASP A 82 -8.42 29.31 14.03
CA ASP A 82 -8.41 30.47 13.16
C ASP A 82 -8.46 31.74 14.02
N LEU A 83 -7.40 32.54 13.91
CA LEU A 83 -7.37 33.89 14.44
C LEU A 83 -8.30 34.71 13.55
N ASP A 84 -9.55 34.88 14.01
CA ASP A 84 -10.49 35.89 13.53
C ASP A 84 -9.90 37.31 13.63
#